data_AF-A0A946RGV6-F1
#
_entry.id   AF-A0A946RGV6-F1
#
_cell.length_a   1.000
_cell.length_b   1.000
_cell.length_c   1.000
_cell.angle_alpha   90.00
_cell.angle_beta   90.00
_cell.angle_gamma   90.00
#
_symmetry.space_group_name_H-M   'P 1'
#
loop_
_entity.id
_entity.type
_entity.pdbx_description
1 polymer ?
#
loop_
_entity_poly.entity_id
_entity_poly.type
_entity_poly.pdbx_seq_one_letter_code
_entity_poly.pdbx_strand_id
1 'polypeptide(L)' 'MPNVIYRIKTDIAMFEIKTEPLGLWDLWINSMPTLTFSSPQEAANAVINKKTGYSIWDNQEKKISDHFKEIKNWEKISEN' A
#
# COMPACT_ATOMS: atom_id res chain seq x y z
N MET A 1 -5.53 -9.25 17.57
CA MET A 1 -6.32 -8.58 16.53
C MET A 1 -6.01 -9.28 15.23
N PRO A 2 -6.98 -9.55 14.35
CA PRO A 2 -6.69 -10.15 13.05
C PRO A 2 -5.73 -9.23 12.29
N ASN A 3 -4.69 -9.80 11.69
CA ASN A 3 -3.78 -9.05 10.85
C ASN A 3 -4.53 -8.71 9.57
N VAL A 4 -4.89 -7.43 9.40
CA VAL A 4 -5.53 -6.93 8.19
C VAL A 4 -4.44 -6.52 7.22
N ILE A 5 -4.53 -7.06 6.01
CA ILE A 5 -3.67 -6.73 4.88
C ILE A 5 -4.55 -6.22 3.75
N TYR A 6 -4.25 -5.02 3.25
CA TYR A 6 -4.82 -4.54 1.98
C TYR A 6 -3.79 -4.75 0.88
N ARG A 7 -4.17 -5.41 -0.20
CA ARG A 7 -3.25 -5.75 -1.29
C ARG A 7 -3.75 -5.21 -2.63
N ILE A 8 -2.80 -4.76 -3.45
CA ILE A 8 -3.05 -4.50 -4.86
C ILE A 8 -1.85 -4.91 -5.71
N LYS A 9 -2.15 -5.58 -6.82
CA LYS A 9 -1.15 -6.03 -7.79
C LYS A 9 -1.22 -5.14 -9.03
N THR A 10 -0.07 -4.63 -9.44
CA THR A 10 0.10 -3.85 -10.68
C THR A 10 1.01 -4.58 -11.66
N ASP A 11 1.23 -4.00 -12.84
CA ASP A 11 2.24 -4.45 -13.80
C ASP A 11 3.68 -4.21 -13.31
N ILE A 12 3.88 -3.28 -12.37
CA ILE A 12 5.20 -2.87 -11.89
C ILE A 12 5.58 -3.54 -10.56
N ALA A 13 4.64 -3.61 -9.62
CA ALA A 13 4.87 -4.10 -8.27
C ALA A 13 3.60 -4.61 -7.60
N MET A 14 3.80 -5.40 -6.55
CA MET A 14 2.77 -5.78 -5.60
C MET A 14 2.87 -4.87 -4.37
N PHE A 15 1.79 -4.17 -4.05
CA PHE A 15 1.70 -3.34 -2.85
C PHE A 15 0.87 -4.06 -1.81
N GLU A 16 1.32 -3.99 -0.56
CA GLU A 16 0.59 -4.49 0.59
C GLU A 16 0.62 -3.42 1.69
N ILE A 17 -0.50 -3.20 2.35
CA ILE A 17 -0.62 -2.30 3.50
C ILE A 17 -1.02 -3.17 4.68
N LYS A 18 -0.11 -3.36 5.61
CA LYS A 18 -0.24 -4.31 6.72
C LYS A 18 -0.42 -3.54 8.02
N THR A 19 -1.36 -3.98 8.87
CA THR A 19 -1.46 -3.44 10.22
C THR A 19 -0.27 -3.90 11.05
N GLU A 20 0.35 -2.96 11.75
CA GLU A 20 1.40 -3.23 12.73
C GLU A 20 0.82 -3.18 14.16
N PRO A 21 1.49 -3.80 15.15
CA PRO A 21 1.20 -3.57 16.55
C PRO A 21 1.20 -2.07 16.86
N LEU A 22 0.32 -1.62 17.76
CA LEU A 22 0.11 -0.21 18.12
C LEU A 22 -0.73 0.63 17.12
N GLY A 23 -1.33 -0.01 16.11
CA GLY A 23 -2.31 0.65 15.22
C GLY A 23 -1.67 1.45 14.07
N LEU A 24 -0.38 1.24 13.82
CA LEU A 24 0.33 1.76 12.66
C LEU A 24 0.12 0.86 11.43
N TRP A 25 0.52 1.37 10.26
CA TRP A 25 0.33 0.68 8.98
C TRP A 25 1.58 0.74 8.12
N ASP A 26 2.16 -0.42 7.83
CA ASP A 26 3.34 -0.50 6.97
C ASP A 26 2.93 -0.69 5.50
N LEU A 27 3.52 0.12 4.63
CA LEU A 27 3.53 -0.10 3.20
C LEU A 27 4.66 -1.07 2.85
N TRP A 28 4.30 -2.14 2.18
CA TRP A 28 5.21 -3.15 1.65
C TRP A 28 5.12 -3.17 0.12
N ILE A 29 6.26 -3.33 -0.52
CA ILE A 29 6.38 -3.42 -1.98
C ILE A 29 7.20 -4.66 -2.31
N ASN A 30 6.63 -5.55 -3.13
CA ASN A 30 7.26 -6.83 -3.50
C ASN A 30 7.73 -7.63 -2.27
N SER A 31 6.90 -7.66 -1.22
CA SER A 31 7.19 -8.32 0.07
C SER A 31 8.35 -7.71 0.87
N MET A 32 8.72 -6.45 0.61
CA MET A 32 9.69 -5.69 1.40
C MET A 32 9.03 -4.45 2.03
N PRO A 33 9.20 -4.19 3.34
CA PRO A 33 8.66 -2.99 3.98
C PRO A 33 9.36 -1.74 3.46
N THR A 34 8.63 -0.63 3.30
CA THR A 34 9.19 0.64 2.84
C THR A 34 8.95 1.79 3.82
N LEU A 35 7.69 2.11 4.13
CA LEU A 35 7.30 3.26 4.94
C LEU A 35 6.15 2.91 5.88
N THR A 36 6.15 3.52 7.06
CA THR A 36 5.09 3.36 8.07
C THR A 36 4.20 4.59 8.12
N PHE A 37 2.90 4.39 8.25
CA PHE A 37 1.86 5.42 8.23
C PHE A 37 0.92 5.29 9.42
N SER A 38 0.17 6.37 9.69
CA SER A 38 -0.79 6.38 10.81
C SER A 38 -2.14 5.75 10.44
N SER A 39 -2.42 5.59 9.15
CA SER A 39 -3.65 4.97 8.65
C SER A 39 -3.40 4.25 7.31
N PRO A 40 -4.24 3.27 6.94
CA PRO A 40 -4.06 2.58 5.66
C PRO A 40 -4.40 3.49 4.48
N GLN A 41 -5.23 4.51 4.69
CA GLN A 41 -5.56 5.51 3.67
C GLN A 41 -4.35 6.41 3.36
N GLU A 42 -3.54 6.76 4.35
CA GLU A 42 -2.28 7.48 4.12
C GLU A 42 -1.29 6.64 3.31
N ALA A 43 -1.17 5.35 3.61
CA ALA A 43 -0.33 4.43 2.84
C ALA A 43 -0.81 4.30 1.38
N ALA A 44 -2.13 4.20 1.14
CA ALA A 44 -2.69 4.21 -0.22
C ALA A 44 -2.39 5.52 -0.96
N ASN A 45 -2.50 6.66 -0.26
CA ASN A 45 -2.15 7.96 -0.83
C ASN A 45 -0.67 8.04 -1.21
N ALA A 46 0.24 7.43 -0.44
CA ALA A 46 1.66 7.37 -0.78
C ALA A 46 1.89 6.62 -2.10
N VAL A 47 1.17 5.52 -2.33
CA VAL A 47 1.22 4.77 -3.60
C VAL A 47 0.78 5.63 -4.78
N ILE A 48 -0.31 6.37 -4.65
CA ILE A 48 -0.88 7.17 -5.76
C ILE A 48 -0.05 8.41 -6.06
N ASN A 49 0.46 9.03 -4.99
CA ASN A 49 1.32 10.20 -5.10
C ASN A 49 2.76 9.85 -5.44
N LYS A 50 3.08 8.56 -5.65
CA LYS A 50 4.43 8.11 -6.02
C LYS A 50 5.49 8.55 -5.00
N LYS A 51 5.13 8.39 -3.72
CA LYS A 51 5.97 8.69 -2.55
C LYS A 51 6.10 7.45 -1.68
N THR A 52 6.47 6.34 -2.30
CA THR A 52 6.49 5.02 -1.66
C THR A 52 7.85 4.61 -1.13
N GLY A 53 8.91 5.30 -1.56
CA GLY A 53 10.29 4.91 -1.32
C GLY A 53 10.82 3.90 -2.34
N TYR A 54 9.97 3.39 -3.25
CA TYR A 54 10.37 2.48 -4.30
C TYR A 54 10.57 3.22 -5.62
N SER A 55 11.83 3.48 -5.97
CA SER A 55 12.20 4.37 -7.09
C SER A 55 11.60 3.98 -8.44
N ILE A 56 11.40 2.69 -8.71
CA ILE A 56 10.81 2.23 -9.99
C ILE A 56 9.34 2.67 -10.09
N TRP A 57 8.59 2.59 -8.99
CA TRP A 57 7.22 3.07 -8.96
C TRP A 57 7.14 4.59 -8.88
N ASP A 58 8.01 5.20 -8.07
CA ASP A 58 7.95 6.64 -7.78
C ASP A 58 8.31 7.49 -9.02
N ASN A 59 9.17 6.97 -9.91
CA ASN A 59 9.61 7.66 -11.13
C ASN A 59 8.80 7.32 -12.39
N GLN A 60 7.75 6.51 -12.31
CA GLN A 60 6.98 6.16 -13.51
C GLN A 60 6.23 7.39 -14.06
N GLU A 61 6.05 7.49 -15.38
CA GLU A 61 5.27 8.58 -15.99
C GLU A 61 3.76 8.26 -16.08
N LYS A 62 3.37 6.99 -15.96
CA LYS A 62 1.98 6.57 -16.09
C LYS A 62 1.10 7.22 -15.01
N LYS A 63 -0.09 7.65 -15.39
CA LYS A 63 -1.11 8.07 -14.42
C LYS A 63 -1.65 6.83 -13.71
N ILE A 64 -1.68 6.89 -12.39
CA ILE A 64 -2.29 5.85 -11.56
C ILE A 64 -3.80 6.05 -11.60
N SER A 65 -4.55 4.97 -11.80
CA SER A 65 -6.01 5.02 -11.85
C SER A 65 -6.59 5.52 -10.53
N ASP A 66 -7.65 6.31 -10.60
CA ASP A 66 -8.39 6.75 -9.40
C ASP A 66 -8.95 5.58 -8.59
N HIS A 67 -9.07 4.40 -9.19
CA HIS A 67 -9.46 3.18 -8.47
C HIS A 67 -8.55 2.86 -7.28
N PHE A 68 -7.26 3.24 -7.34
CA PHE A 68 -6.29 3.01 -6.27
C PHE A 68 -6.49 3.94 -5.06
N LYS A 69 -7.23 5.06 -5.20
CA LYS A 69 -7.45 6.11 -4.17
C LYS A 69 -8.14 5.60 -2.93
N GLU A 70 -9.09 4.71 -3.10
CA GLU A 70 -9.93 4.29 -1.99
C GLU A 70 -9.42 2.95 -1.48
N ILE A 71 -8.97 2.89 -0.22
CA ILE A 71 -8.45 1.64 0.37
C ILE A 71 -9.47 0.49 0.31
N LYS A 72 -10.78 0.80 0.32
CA LYS A 72 -11.88 -0.16 0.16
C LYS A 72 -11.88 -0.88 -1.20
N ASN A 73 -11.18 -0.34 -2.20
CA ASN A 73 -11.03 -0.95 -3.53
C ASN A 73 -9.88 -1.96 -3.57
N TRP A 74 -9.03 -2.00 -2.54
CA TRP A 74 -7.94 -2.95 -2.44
C TRP A 74 -8.47 -4.30 -1.95
N GLU A 75 -7.80 -5.38 -2.34
CA GLU A 75 -8.12 -6.71 -1.83
C GLU A 75 -7.83 -6.75 -0.33
N LYS A 76 -8.87 -6.99 0.49
CA LYS A 76 -8.71 -7.11 1.94
C LYS A 76 -8.53 -8.58 2.32
N ILE A 77 -7.38 -8.90 2.90
CA ILE A 77 -7.03 -10.21 3.43
C ILE A 77 -7.06 -10.09 4.95
N SER A 78 -7.82 -10.96 5.61
CA SER A 78 -7.84 -11.08 7.07
C SER A 78 -7.13 -12.37 7.44
N GLU A 79 -5.97 -12.28 8.08
CA GLU A 79 -5.29 -13.45 8.64
C GLU A 79 -5.80 -13.69 10.08
N ASN A 80 -6.25 -14.92 10.34
CA ASN A 80 -6.75 -15.39 11.63
C ASN A 80 -5.62 -15.70 12.60
#